data_AF-A0A2V6SEQ6-F1
#
_entry.id   AF-A0A2V6SEQ6-F1
#
_cell.length_a   1.000
_cell.length_b   1.000
_cell.length_c   1.000
_cell.angle_alpha   90.00
_cell.angle_beta   90.00
_cell.angle_gamma   90.00
#
_symmetry.space_group_name_H-M   'P 1'
#
loop_
_entity.id
_entity.type
_entity.pdbx_description
1 polymer ?
#
loop_
_entity_poly.entity_id
_entity_poly.type
_entity_poly.pdbx_seq_one_letter_code
_entity_poly.pdbx_strand_id
1 'polypeptide(L)'
;GSAVGLLALAALVAEPGFTNPSPKVVAAVAYQTVIVAFASYLAWFWLLTRYPASHMAAFTFWTPIFALVFAWLLLGEPITPALVLAMGLVAVGLYLVNRVPTLQPTPV
;
A
#
# COMPACT_ATOMS: atom_id res chain seq x y z
N GLY A 1 1.72 22.96 10.86
CA GLY A 1 2.70 22.87 11.96
C GLY A 1 3.89 22.02 11.56
N SER A 2 3.69 20.71 11.43
CA SER A 2 4.75 19.73 11.11
C SER A 2 5.49 19.98 9.79
N ALA A 3 4.80 20.36 8.71
CA ALA A 3 5.44 20.61 7.41
C ALA A 3 6.49 21.74 7.47
N VAL A 4 6.18 22.84 8.17
CA VAL A 4 7.10 23.97 8.37
C VAL A 4 8.28 23.56 9.24
N GLY A 5 8.04 22.79 10.30
CA GLY A 5 9.10 22.26 11.17
C GLY A 5 10.05 21.30 10.44
N LEU A 6 9.52 20.43 9.58
CA LEU A 6 10.31 19.50 8.78
C LEU A 6 11.14 20.22 7.71
N LEU A 7 10.60 21.27 7.08
CA LEU A 7 11.34 22.09 6.12
C LEU A 7 12.45 22.90 6.80
N ALA A 8 12.20 23.45 7.99
CA ALA A 8 13.22 24.15 8.76
C ALA A 8 14.36 23.21 9.21
N LEU A 9 14.02 21.99 9.64
CA LEU A 9 14.99 20.97 9.98
C LEU A 9 15.81 20.52 8.76
N ALA A 10 15.16 20.27 7.62
CA ALA A 10 15.85 19.91 6.37
C ALA A 10 16.82 21.00 5.89
N ALA A 11 16.45 22.28 6.04
CA ALA A 11 17.33 23.40 5.73
C ALA A 11 18.53 23.49 6.69
N LEU A 12 18.35 23.15 7.97
CA LEU A 12 19.42 23.13 8.98
C LEU A 12 20.39 21.96 8.80
N VAL A 13 19.92 20.81 8.30
CA VAL A 13 20.75 19.62 8.08
C VAL A 13 21.65 19.76 6.83
N ALA A 14 21.40 20.74 5.96
CA ALA A 14 22.19 21.01 4.76
C ALA A 14 22.47 19.73 3.94
N GLU A 15 21.45 18.90 3.80
CA GLU A 15 21.48 17.76 2.89
C GLU A 15 21.86 18.27 1.50
N PRO A 16 22.86 17.67 0.81
CA PRO A 16 23.12 18.02 -0.56
C PRO A 16 21.83 17.76 -1.34
N GLY A 17 21.15 18.85 -1.70
CA GLY A 17 19.88 18.79 -2.40
C GLY A 17 19.99 17.94 -3.65
N PHE A 18 18.85 17.57 -4.23
CA PHE A 18 18.67 16.75 -5.44
C PHE A 18 19.32 17.40 -6.69
N THR A 19 20.62 17.60 -6.67
CA THR A 19 21.39 18.49 -7.55
C THR A 19 22.11 17.72 -8.64
N ASN A 20 22.13 16.38 -8.55
CA ASN A 20 22.65 15.50 -9.59
C ASN A 20 21.84 14.18 -9.64
N PRO A 21 20.60 14.19 -10.17
CA PRO A 21 19.80 12.98 -10.26
C PRO A 21 20.48 12.00 -11.20
N SER A 22 21.06 10.94 -10.64
CA SER A 22 21.66 9.88 -11.46
C SER A 22 20.59 9.27 -12.39
N PRO A 23 20.96 8.74 -13.57
CA PRO A 23 20.02 8.07 -14.46
C PRO A 23 19.20 6.96 -13.77
N LYS A 24 19.79 6.30 -12.75
CA LYS A 24 19.10 5.30 -11.94
C LYS A 24 17.96 5.89 -11.12
N VAL A 25 18.14 7.08 -10.54
CA VAL A 25 17.11 7.76 -9.76
C VAL A 25 15.97 8.20 -10.67
N VAL A 26 16.29 8.77 -11.83
CA VAL A 26 15.27 9.16 -12.82
C VAL A 26 14.48 7.94 -13.29
N ALA A 27 15.16 6.83 -13.59
CA ALA A 27 14.51 5.58 -13.99
C ALA A 27 13.62 5.00 -12.87
N ALA A 28 14.08 5.04 -11.61
CA ALA A 28 13.30 4.58 -10.47
C ALA A 28 12.03 5.42 -10.27
N VAL A 29 12.14 6.75 -10.38
CA VAL A 29 10.99 7.67 -10.32
C VAL A 29 10.03 7.40 -11.48
N ALA A 30 10.54 7.26 -12.70
CA ALA A 30 9.71 6.97 -13.87
C ALA A 30 8.96 5.63 -13.72
N TYR A 31 9.64 4.58 -13.24
CA TYR A 31 9.02 3.29 -12.96
C TYR A 31 7.92 3.41 -11.90
N GLN A 32 8.20 4.09 -10.78
CA GLN A 32 7.23 4.31 -9.71
C GLN A 32 6.00 5.09 -10.20
N THR A 33 6.20 6.13 -11.02
CA THR A 33 5.09 6.96 -11.50
C THR A 33 4.27 6.26 -12.58
N VAL A 34 4.91 5.69 -13.60
CA VAL A 34 4.23 5.14 -14.78
C VAL A 34 3.67 3.74 -14.51
N ILE A 35 4.50 2.86 -13.93
CA ILE A 35 4.13 1.46 -13.74
C ILE A 35 3.38 1.29 -12.43
N VAL A 36 3.95 1.76 -11.31
CA VAL A 36 3.35 1.50 -10.00
C VAL A 36 2.11 2.37 -9.80
N ALA A 37 2.21 3.69 -9.93
CA ALA A 37 1.07 4.57 -9.64
C ALA A 37 0.05 4.58 -10.79
N PHE A 38 0.44 4.99 -11.99
CA PHE A 38 -0.50 5.21 -13.09
C PHE A 38 -1.23 3.94 -13.54
N ALA A 39 -0.50 2.85 -13.81
CA ALA A 39 -1.14 1.60 -14.23
C ALA A 39 -2.03 1.00 -13.14
N SER A 40 -1.63 1.06 -11.86
CA SER A 40 -2.46 0.57 -10.75
C SER A 40 -3.74 1.38 -10.59
N TYR A 41 -3.68 2.71 -10.64
CA TYR A 41 -4.88 3.54 -10.57
C TYR A 41 -5.78 3.36 -11.78
N LEU A 42 -5.21 3.25 -12.99
CA LEU A 42 -5.99 3.00 -14.19
C LEU A 42 -6.72 1.64 -14.10
N ALA A 43 -6.00 0.58 -13.70
CA ALA A 43 -6.59 -0.72 -13.48
C ALA A 43 -7.66 -0.67 -12.39
N TRP A 44 -7.42 0.02 -11.28
CA TRP A 44 -8.38 0.20 -10.20
C TRP A 44 -9.64 0.92 -10.66
N PHE A 45 -9.52 2.04 -11.36
CA PHE A 45 -10.67 2.77 -11.89
C PHE A 45 -11.45 1.93 -12.90
N TRP A 46 -10.74 1.23 -13.79
CA TRP A 46 -11.37 0.30 -14.71
C TRP A 46 -12.15 -0.80 -13.97
N LEU A 47 -11.57 -1.35 -12.92
CA LEU A 47 -12.18 -2.41 -12.11
C LEU A 47 -13.39 -1.90 -11.33
N LEU A 48 -13.34 -0.67 -10.80
CA LEU A 48 -14.48 0.00 -10.16
C LEU A 48 -15.66 0.22 -11.10
N THR A 49 -15.43 0.38 -12.41
CA THR A 49 -16.54 0.47 -13.38
C THR A 49 -17.23 -0.86 -13.64
N ARG A 50 -16.62 -1.99 -13.27
CA ARG A 50 -17.06 -3.33 -13.66
C ARG A 50 -17.39 -4.27 -12.48
N TYR A 51 -16.90 -3.97 -11.28
CA TYR A 51 -17.10 -4.79 -10.08
C TYR A 51 -17.66 -3.98 -8.90
N PRO A 52 -18.57 -4.55 -8.08
CA PRO A 52 -19.03 -3.91 -6.86
C PRO A 52 -17.86 -3.66 -5.89
N ALA A 53 -17.90 -2.55 -5.17
CA ALA A 53 -16.83 -2.10 -4.27
C ALA A 53 -16.36 -3.15 -3.24
N SER A 54 -17.24 -4.09 -2.86
CA SER A 54 -16.90 -5.19 -1.94
C SER A 54 -15.85 -6.15 -2.51
N HIS A 55 -15.85 -6.41 -3.82
CA HIS A 55 -14.84 -7.25 -4.47
C HIS A 55 -13.48 -6.54 -4.59
N MET A 56 -13.48 -5.21 -4.57
CA MET A 56 -12.26 -4.39 -4.62
C MET A 56 -11.56 -4.34 -3.26
N ALA A 57 -12.34 -4.29 -2.18
CA ALA A 57 -11.83 -4.44 -0.82
C ALA A 57 -11.11 -5.79 -0.66
N ALA A 58 -11.67 -6.88 -1.20
CA ALA A 58 -11.07 -8.21 -1.18
C ALA A 58 -9.63 -8.24 -1.73
N PHE A 59 -9.33 -7.45 -2.75
CA PHE A 59 -8.01 -7.37 -3.38
C PHE A 59 -6.96 -6.72 -2.47
N THR A 60 -7.35 -5.69 -1.70
CA THR A 60 -6.46 -4.99 -0.75
C THR A 60 -5.99 -5.93 0.37
N PHE A 61 -6.76 -6.98 0.66
CA PHE A 61 -6.42 -7.97 1.68
C PHE A 61 -5.37 -8.99 1.24
N TRP A 62 -5.12 -9.12 -0.06
CA TRP A 62 -4.01 -9.91 -0.57
C TRP A 62 -2.68 -9.17 -0.48
N THR A 63 -2.69 -7.83 -0.46
CA THR A 63 -1.49 -6.98 -0.37
C THR A 63 -0.53 -7.36 0.76
N PRO A 64 -0.94 -7.53 2.03
CA PRO A 64 0.00 -7.87 3.09
C PRO A 64 0.64 -9.27 2.91
N ILE A 65 -0.09 -10.22 2.32
CA ILE A 65 0.44 -11.55 2.01
C ILE A 65 1.51 -11.44 0.91
N PHE A 66 1.20 -10.74 -0.17
CA PHE A 66 2.16 -10.50 -1.24
C PHE A 66 3.38 -9.73 -0.73
N ALA A 67 3.18 -8.70 0.09
CA ALA A 67 4.27 -7.94 0.71
C ALA A 67 5.19 -8.86 1.53
N LEU A 68 4.64 -9.75 2.35
CA LEU A 68 5.42 -10.72 3.11
C LEU A 68 6.19 -11.71 2.22
N VAL A 69 5.52 -12.28 1.22
CA VAL A 69 6.12 -13.23 0.28
C VAL A 69 7.25 -12.58 -0.51
N PHE A 70 7.03 -11.37 -1.03
CA PHE A 70 8.06 -10.63 -1.76
C PHE A 70 9.19 -10.13 -0.85
N ALA A 71 8.93 -9.77 0.41
CA ALA A 71 9.98 -9.46 1.37
C ALA A 71 10.89 -10.68 1.61
N TRP A 72 10.31 -11.85 1.82
CA TRP A 72 11.08 -13.08 1.97
C TRP A 72 11.83 -13.46 0.68
N LEU A 73 11.19 -13.37 -0.49
CA LEU A 73 11.80 -13.78 -1.77
C LEU A 73 12.85 -12.78 -2.30
N LEU A 74 12.58 -11.48 -2.24
CA LEU A 74 13.42 -10.44 -2.86
C LEU A 74 14.49 -9.89 -1.89
N LEU A 75 14.14 -9.73 -0.61
CA LEU A 75 15.05 -9.20 0.39
C LEU A 75 15.73 -10.31 1.21
N GLY A 76 15.21 -11.54 1.16
CA GLY A 76 15.74 -12.67 1.94
C GLY A 76 15.39 -12.59 3.43
N GLU A 77 14.42 -11.76 3.82
CA GLU A 77 14.08 -11.57 5.22
C GLU A 77 13.45 -12.82 5.82
N PRO A 78 14.01 -13.40 6.90
CA PRO A 78 13.48 -14.63 7.48
C PRO A 78 12.07 -14.42 8.02
N ILE A 79 11.16 -15.33 7.66
CA ILE A 79 9.79 -15.30 8.18
C ILE A 79 9.82 -15.71 9.65
N THR A 80 9.75 -14.72 10.54
CA THR A 80 9.75 -14.95 11.99
C THR A 80 8.35 -15.31 12.50
N PRO A 81 8.24 -16.03 13.64
CA PRO A 81 6.95 -16.29 14.27
C PRO A 81 6.15 -15.02 14.60
N ALA A 82 6.85 -13.94 14.95
CA ALA A 82 6.22 -12.63 15.21
C ALA A 82 5.54 -12.05 13.96
N LEU A 83 6.16 -12.22 12.79
CA LEU A 83 5.62 -11.78 11.52
C LEU A 83 4.38 -12.58 11.10
N VAL A 84 4.40 -13.89 11.36
CA VAL A 84 3.23 -14.76 11.16
C VAL A 84 2.08 -14.34 12.09
N LEU A 85 2.37 -14.04 13.37
CA LEU A 85 1.38 -13.55 14.31
C LEU A 85 0.78 -12.20 13.88
N ALA A 86 1.61 -11.26 13.44
CA ALA A 86 1.15 -9.98 12.92
C ALA A 86 0.22 -10.14 11.72
N MET A 87 0.56 -11.03 10.77
CA MET A 87 -0.30 -11.38 9.64
C MET A 87 -1.62 -12.01 10.08
N GLY A 88 -1.59 -12.87 11.08
CA GLY A 88 -2.80 -13.43 11.70
C GLY A 88 -3.71 -12.34 12.27
N LEU A 89 -3.14 -11.38 13.01
CA LEU A 89 -3.90 -10.25 13.56
C LEU A 89 -4.52 -9.36 12.47
N VAL A 90 -3.78 -9.10 11.39
CA VAL A 90 -4.29 -8.37 10.23
C VAL A 90 -5.47 -9.12 9.60
N ALA A 91 -5.36 -10.43 9.40
CA ALA A 91 -6.45 -11.26 8.86
C ALA A 91 -7.70 -11.27 9.77
N VAL A 92 -7.52 -11.26 11.10
CA VAL A 92 -8.63 -11.18 12.07
C VAL A 92 -9.30 -9.81 12.04
N GLY A 93 -8.53 -8.72 12.07
CA GLY A 93 -9.04 -7.35 11.98
C GLY A 93 -9.81 -7.10 10.69
N LEU A 94 -9.29 -7.64 9.59
CA LEU A 94 -9.97 -7.72 8.32
C LEU A 94 -11.33 -8.43 8.43
N TYR A 95 -11.33 -9.67 8.92
CA TYR A 95 -12.56 -10.43 9.03
C TYR A 95 -13.58 -9.69 9.92
N LEU A 96 -13.15 -9.01 10.98
CA LEU A 96 -13.98 -8.11 11.82
C LEU A 96 -14.63 -6.97 11.04
N VAL A 97 -13.90 -6.30 10.15
CA VAL A 97 -14.41 -5.15 9.39
C VAL A 97 -15.37 -5.58 8.28
N ASN A 98 -15.11 -6.69 7.59
CA ASN A 98 -15.94 -7.11 6.45
C ASN A 98 -17.25 -7.79 6.84
N ARG A 99 -17.44 -8.17 8.11
CA ARG A 99 -18.61 -8.93 8.54
C ARG A 99 -19.81 -8.07 8.94
N VAL A 100 -19.95 -6.84 8.39
CA VAL A 100 -21.13 -6.00 8.62
C VAL A 100 -22.35 -6.70 8.00
N PRO A 101 -23.30 -7.21 8.80
CA PRO A 101 -24.50 -7.83 8.27
C PRO A 101 -25.43 -6.72 7.77
N THR A 102 -25.75 -6.72 6.49
CA THR A 102 -26.92 -6.01 5.97
C THR A 102 -28.16 -6.66 6.55
N LEU A 103 -28.62 -6.19 7.72
CA LEU A 103 -30.01 -6.33 8.09
C LEU A 103 -30.78 -5.39 7.16
N GLN A 104 -31.20 -5.87 6.00
CA GLN A 104 -32.26 -5.21 5.22
C GLN A 104 -33.58 -5.54 5.94
N PRO A 105 -34.27 -4.57 6.55
CA PRO A 105 -35.66 -4.78 6.95
C PRO A 105 -36.47 -4.91 5.66
N THR A 106 -37.13 -6.05 5.48
CA THR A 106 -38.12 -6.24 4.42
C THR A 106 -39.15 -5.10 4.50
N PRO A 107 -39.40 -4.32 3.42
CA PRO A 107 -40.51 -3.38 3.41
C PRO A 107 -41.81 -4.18 3.49
N VAL A 108 -42.58 -3.97 4.56
CA VAL A 108 -43.97 -4.46 4.70
C VAL A 108 -44.91 -3.63 3.84
#